data_AF-A0A7G8EZB5-F1
#
_entry.id   AF-A0A7G8EZB5-F1
#
_cell.length_a   1.000
_cell.length_b   1.000
_cell.length_c   1.000
_cell.angle_alpha   90.00
_cell.angle_beta   90.00
_cell.angle_gamma   90.00
#
_symmetry.space_group_name_H-M   'P 1'
#
loop_
_entity.id
_entity.type
_entity.pdbx_description
1 polymer ?
#
loop_
_entity_poly.entity_id
_entity_poly.type
_entity_poly.pdbx_seq_one_letter_code
_entity_poly.pdbx_strand_id
1 'polypeptide(L)'
;MSRRYVRGVRLKSWVLTGLFGVGGVCALVALIQLALLLVNGTAADSGWWVLALVLLALGGWGRASGLLVRLLADDAPGANRARQVTVWLLVVAMVLLITGLKLSSPDLDAYKRLVFGEGGLVEWGQVLLLAAAIRVSWLIGDDLFRRLDDARPGWLARGFAGLLGLLLLEELAWGQVIFSWQTPEAIRTINAQQETTLHNIGWFQDRLDGFTFVAMLVVLLAVVLAPRLVRRWLRHQSSENRSLVWALTPASYSWPLFLFVAVIAYCVATRSFPELLHNRDQEWGELVLYGSALLLLLRMRVLLGTAECQAPERDAEAP
;
A
#
# COMPACT_ATOMS: atom_id res chain seq x y z
N MET A 1 -21.85 -17.74 10.38
CA MET A 1 -20.78 -16.72 10.33
C MET A 1 -20.77 -16.08 8.94
N SER A 2 -20.72 -14.75 8.82
CA SER A 2 -20.72 -14.12 7.48
C SER A 2 -19.41 -14.40 6.74
N ARG A 3 -19.45 -14.61 5.42
CA ARG A 3 -18.24 -14.78 4.58
C ARG A 3 -17.27 -13.60 4.70
N ARG A 4 -17.78 -12.39 4.96
CA ARG A 4 -16.97 -11.21 5.32
C ARG A 4 -16.13 -11.43 6.55
N TYR A 5 -16.75 -11.95 7.62
CA TYR A 5 -16.04 -12.24 8.86
C TYR A 5 -14.92 -13.26 8.61
N VAL A 6 -15.22 -14.34 7.87
CA VAL A 6 -14.24 -15.36 7.49
C VAL A 6 -13.07 -14.76 6.68
N ARG A 7 -13.37 -13.93 5.67
CA ARG A 7 -12.33 -13.26 4.86
C ARG A 7 -11.51 -12.27 5.69
N GLY A 8 -12.13 -11.52 6.60
CA GLY A 8 -11.44 -10.60 7.50
C GLY A 8 -10.51 -11.32 8.49
N VAL A 9 -10.96 -12.44 9.07
CA VAL A 9 -10.13 -13.29 9.94
C VAL A 9 -9.00 -13.96 9.16
N ARG A 10 -9.27 -14.43 7.93
CA ARG A 10 -8.22 -14.98 7.06
C ARG A 10 -7.19 -13.92 6.71
N LEU A 11 -7.62 -12.69 6.41
CA LEU A 11 -6.71 -11.56 6.16
C LEU A 11 -5.85 -11.25 7.40
N LYS A 12 -6.45 -11.22 8.60
CA LYS A 12 -5.70 -11.11 9.86
C LYS A 12 -4.62 -12.20 9.94
N SER A 13 -4.99 -13.46 9.70
CA SER A 13 -4.05 -14.58 9.72
C SER A 13 -2.88 -14.38 8.75
N TRP A 14 -3.15 -13.99 7.50
CA TRP A 14 -2.13 -13.74 6.49
C TRP A 14 -1.16 -12.63 6.89
N VAL A 15 -1.68 -11.52 7.41
CA VAL A 15 -0.84 -10.41 7.91
C VAL A 15 0.05 -10.88 9.05
N LEU A 16 -0.49 -11.65 10.01
CA LEU A 16 0.28 -12.16 11.14
C LEU A 16 1.35 -13.16 10.70
N THR A 17 1.03 -14.08 9.79
CA THR A 17 2.00 -15.02 9.21
C THR A 17 3.12 -14.26 8.50
N GLY A 18 2.80 -13.20 7.76
CA GLY A 18 3.80 -12.33 7.14
C GLY A 18 4.72 -11.68 8.17
N LEU A 19 4.15 -11.06 9.23
CA LEU A 19 4.93 -10.43 10.31
C LEU A 19 5.85 -11.42 11.03
N PHE A 20 5.36 -12.61 11.37
CA PHE A 20 6.19 -13.65 12.00
C PHE A 20 7.25 -14.18 11.05
N GLY A 21 6.93 -14.36 9.77
CA GLY A 21 7.88 -14.80 8.75
C GLY A 21 9.04 -13.82 8.59
N VAL A 22 8.74 -12.54 8.36
CA VAL A 22 9.76 -11.49 8.22
C VAL A 22 10.54 -11.31 9.53
N GLY A 23 9.84 -11.28 10.68
CA GLY A 23 10.49 -11.20 11.99
C GLY A 23 11.46 -12.37 12.26
N GLY A 24 11.09 -13.58 11.85
CA GLY A 24 11.95 -14.76 11.93
C GLY A 24 13.17 -14.68 11.02
N VAL A 25 13.02 -14.17 9.79
CA VAL A 25 14.14 -13.92 8.88
C VAL A 25 15.10 -12.86 9.46
N CYS A 26 14.58 -11.76 9.99
CA CYS A 26 15.41 -10.73 10.64
C CYS A 26 16.18 -11.30 11.84
N ALA A 27 15.53 -12.13 12.67
CA ALA A 27 16.19 -12.79 13.78
C ALA A 27 17.31 -13.74 13.31
N LEU A 28 17.08 -14.49 12.21
CA LEU A 28 18.08 -15.37 11.62
C LEU A 28 19.28 -14.58 11.10
N VAL A 29 19.06 -13.46 10.39
CA VAL A 29 20.14 -12.58 9.93
C VAL A 29 20.94 -12.05 11.11
N ALA A 30 20.26 -11.60 12.17
CA ALA A 30 20.90 -11.11 13.39
C ALA A 30 21.75 -12.18 14.08
N LEU A 31 21.28 -13.43 14.12
CA LEU A 31 22.02 -14.58 14.64
C LEU A 31 23.27 -14.91 13.79
N ILE A 32 23.14 -14.87 12.46
CA ILE A 32 24.27 -15.08 11.54
C ILE A 32 25.32 -13.99 11.76
N GLN A 33 24.93 -12.72 11.86
CA GLN A 33 25.87 -11.63 12.12
C GLN A 33 26.55 -11.77 13.48
N LEU A 34 25.82 -12.19 14.52
CA LEU A 34 26.42 -12.48 15.82
C LEU A 34 27.45 -13.61 15.74
N ALA A 35 27.15 -14.68 14.99
CA ALA A 35 28.11 -15.76 14.79
C ALA A 35 29.36 -15.27 14.04
N LEU A 36 29.20 -14.47 12.97
CA LEU A 36 30.33 -13.91 12.23
C LEU A 36 31.17 -12.95 13.07
N LEU A 37 30.53 -12.16 13.96
CA LEU A 37 31.22 -11.33 14.94
C LEU A 37 32.09 -12.18 15.88
N LEU A 38 31.55 -13.30 16.39
CA LEU A 38 32.27 -14.19 17.29
C LEU A 38 33.40 -14.96 16.61
N VAL A 39 33.25 -15.31 15.33
CA VAL A 39 34.22 -16.11 14.58
C VAL A 39 35.34 -15.26 13.98
N ASN A 40 34.99 -14.16 13.32
CA ASN A 40 35.94 -13.35 12.51
C ASN A 40 35.96 -11.86 12.91
N GLY A 41 35.26 -11.45 13.97
CA GLY A 41 35.24 -10.05 14.42
C GLY A 41 34.46 -9.10 13.52
N THR A 42 33.66 -9.59 12.56
CA THR A 42 32.86 -8.74 11.68
C THR A 42 31.79 -8.00 12.47
N ALA A 43 31.69 -6.68 12.31
CA ALA A 43 30.69 -5.89 13.02
C ALA A 43 29.26 -6.42 12.78
N ALA A 44 28.51 -6.58 13.87
CA ALA A 44 27.10 -6.97 13.82
C ALA A 44 26.22 -5.71 13.93
N ASP A 45 25.22 -5.62 13.05
CA ASP A 45 24.23 -4.55 13.08
C ASP A 45 23.08 -4.93 14.02
N SER A 46 23.03 -4.23 15.16
CA SER A 46 21.96 -4.38 16.17
C SER A 46 20.56 -4.05 15.65
N GLY A 47 20.44 -3.34 14.52
CA GLY A 47 19.18 -3.01 13.88
C GLY A 47 18.35 -4.24 13.52
N TRP A 48 18.99 -5.34 13.11
CA TRP A 48 18.28 -6.59 12.80
C TRP A 48 17.61 -7.21 14.02
N TRP A 49 18.23 -7.12 15.20
CA TRP A 49 17.62 -7.56 16.46
C TRP A 49 16.42 -6.71 16.83
N VAL A 50 16.57 -5.38 16.74
CA VAL A 50 15.47 -4.44 17.04
C VAL A 50 14.28 -4.69 16.10
N LEU A 51 14.54 -4.81 14.79
CA LEU A 51 13.51 -5.07 13.79
C LEU A 51 12.80 -6.40 14.03
N ALA A 52 13.56 -7.48 14.29
CA ALA A 52 12.99 -8.78 14.62
C ALA A 52 12.07 -8.71 15.84
N LEU A 53 12.55 -8.10 16.94
CA LEU A 53 11.78 -7.94 18.17
C LEU A 53 10.49 -7.15 17.94
N VAL A 54 10.56 -6.04 17.21
CA VAL A 54 9.39 -5.21 16.89
C VAL A 54 8.38 -6.02 16.06
N LEU A 55 8.81 -6.71 14.99
CA LEU A 55 7.92 -7.48 14.13
C LEU A 55 7.26 -8.66 14.87
N LEU A 56 8.03 -9.38 15.68
CA LEU A 56 7.52 -10.51 16.48
C LEU A 56 6.57 -10.01 17.58
N ALA A 57 6.87 -8.89 18.24
CA ALA A 57 6.00 -8.28 19.24
C ALA A 57 4.69 -7.78 18.61
N LEU A 58 4.75 -7.13 17.44
CA LEU A 58 3.57 -6.73 16.68
C LEU A 58 2.73 -7.94 16.23
N GLY A 59 3.38 -9.02 15.79
CA GLY A 59 2.72 -10.28 15.48
C GLY A 59 2.03 -10.89 16.70
N GLY A 60 2.71 -10.91 17.85
CA GLY A 60 2.17 -11.41 19.12
C GLY A 60 0.97 -10.60 19.60
N TRP A 61 1.11 -9.27 19.63
CA TRP A 61 0.01 -8.35 19.93
C TRP A 61 -1.15 -8.53 18.96
N GLY A 62 -0.87 -8.59 17.66
CA GLY A 62 -1.89 -8.73 16.64
C GLY A 62 -2.66 -10.06 16.76
N ARG A 63 -1.99 -11.15 17.15
CA ARG A 63 -2.63 -12.43 17.44
C ARG A 63 -3.64 -12.31 18.58
N ALA A 64 -3.21 -11.73 19.72
CA ALA A 64 -4.05 -11.53 20.90
C ALA A 64 -5.13 -10.45 20.73
N SER A 65 -4.91 -9.49 19.83
CA SER A 65 -5.76 -8.31 19.68
C SER A 65 -7.07 -8.61 18.95
N GLY A 66 -8.19 -8.32 19.62
CA GLY A 66 -9.53 -8.26 19.01
C GLY A 66 -9.71 -7.05 18.09
N LEU A 67 -8.86 -6.02 18.21
CA LEU A 67 -8.94 -4.80 17.39
C LEU A 67 -8.73 -5.12 15.90
N LEU A 68 -7.79 -5.99 15.55
CA LEU A 68 -7.57 -6.36 14.15
C LEU A 68 -8.79 -7.05 13.53
N VAL A 69 -9.48 -7.90 14.30
CA VAL A 69 -10.73 -8.51 13.84
C VAL A 69 -11.80 -7.42 13.64
N ARG A 70 -11.93 -6.49 14.59
CA ARG A 70 -12.85 -5.36 14.47
C ARG A 70 -12.56 -4.46 13.26
N LEU A 71 -11.29 -4.24 12.95
CA LEU A 71 -10.86 -3.42 11.82
C LEU A 71 -10.99 -4.12 10.48
N LEU A 72 -10.84 -5.45 10.41
CA LEU A 72 -10.80 -6.18 9.15
C LEU A 72 -12.12 -6.92 8.84
N ALA A 73 -12.82 -7.41 9.86
CA ALA A 73 -13.96 -8.32 9.73
C ALA A 73 -15.30 -7.63 10.06
N ASP A 74 -15.36 -6.84 11.13
CA ASP A 74 -16.65 -6.31 11.64
C ASP A 74 -17.30 -5.28 10.71
N ASP A 75 -18.63 -5.26 10.75
CA ASP A 75 -19.53 -4.38 10.00
C ASP A 75 -20.32 -3.39 10.87
N ALA A 76 -20.22 -3.51 12.20
CA ALA A 76 -20.88 -2.64 13.15
C ALA A 76 -20.54 -1.15 12.92
N PRO A 77 -21.45 -0.21 13.22
CA PRO A 77 -21.19 1.23 13.08
C PRO A 77 -19.90 1.71 13.78
N GLY A 78 -19.61 1.13 14.95
CA GLY A 78 -18.38 1.40 15.70
C GLY A 78 -17.09 0.95 15.00
N ALA A 79 -17.14 0.01 14.06
CA ALA A 79 -15.98 -0.44 13.29
C ALA A 79 -15.50 0.65 12.31
N ASN A 80 -16.39 1.43 11.71
CA ASN A 80 -15.99 2.55 10.85
C ASN A 80 -15.30 3.67 11.64
N ARG A 81 -15.78 3.97 12.85
CA ARG A 81 -15.11 4.93 13.74
C ARG A 81 -13.73 4.43 14.16
N ALA A 82 -13.59 3.14 14.50
CA ALA A 82 -12.30 2.54 14.81
C ALA A 82 -11.34 2.64 13.61
N ARG A 83 -11.79 2.31 12.39
CA ARG A 83 -10.99 2.44 11.16
C ARG A 83 -10.56 3.88 10.90
N GLN A 84 -11.44 4.85 11.12
CA GLN A 84 -11.10 6.27 10.97
C GLN A 84 -10.03 6.72 11.97
N VAL A 85 -10.16 6.33 13.25
CA VAL A 85 -9.14 6.61 14.26
C VAL A 85 -7.82 5.95 13.88
N THR A 86 -7.83 4.67 13.48
CA THR A 86 -6.62 3.98 13.02
C THR A 86 -5.96 4.67 11.83
N VAL A 87 -6.74 5.13 10.85
CA VAL A 87 -6.20 5.87 9.70
C VAL A 87 -5.51 7.17 10.13
N TRP A 88 -6.10 7.94 11.06
CA TRP A 88 -5.43 9.12 11.60
C TRP A 88 -4.16 8.78 12.37
N LEU A 89 -4.18 7.71 13.17
CA LEU A 89 -2.99 7.25 13.86
C LEU A 89 -1.88 6.82 12.88
N LEU A 90 -2.24 6.24 11.73
CA LEU A 90 -1.28 5.92 10.67
C LEU A 90 -0.67 7.18 10.05
N VAL A 91 -1.47 8.22 9.79
CA VAL A 91 -0.95 9.51 9.30
C VAL A 91 0.01 10.14 10.32
N VAL A 92 -0.37 10.17 11.60
CA VAL A 92 0.49 10.69 12.67
C VAL A 92 1.77 9.88 12.79
N ALA A 93 1.68 8.55 12.76
CA ALA A 93 2.84 7.67 12.79
C ALA A 93 3.76 7.91 11.59
N MET A 94 3.22 8.15 10.39
CA MET A 94 4.02 8.47 9.21
C MET A 94 4.74 9.81 9.36
N VAL A 95 4.05 10.86 9.81
CA VAL A 95 4.67 12.17 10.07
C VAL A 95 5.79 12.06 11.10
N LEU A 96 5.54 11.34 12.20
CA LEU A 96 6.55 11.10 13.23
C LEU A 96 7.75 10.30 12.71
N LEU A 97 7.51 9.30 11.86
CA LEU A 97 8.57 8.51 11.23
C LEU A 97 9.46 9.40 10.35
N ILE A 98 8.86 10.15 9.43
CA ILE A 98 9.59 11.06 8.52
C ILE A 98 10.39 12.08 9.34
N THR A 99 9.76 12.68 10.36
CA THR A 99 10.40 13.68 11.21
C THR A 99 11.53 13.07 12.03
N GLY A 100 11.32 11.89 12.62
CA GLY A 100 12.34 11.16 13.38
C GLY A 100 13.56 10.82 12.52
N LEU A 101 13.34 10.30 11.31
CA LEU A 101 14.42 9.97 10.37
C LEU A 101 15.21 11.20 9.93
N LYS A 102 14.53 12.34 9.72
CA LYS A 102 15.21 13.61 9.38
C LYS A 102 16.05 14.12 10.55
N LEU A 103 15.50 14.11 11.77
CA LEU A 103 16.20 14.59 12.97
C LEU A 103 17.33 13.66 13.42
N SER A 104 17.24 12.36 13.13
CA SER A 104 18.29 11.39 13.46
C SER A 104 19.42 11.33 12.42
N SER A 105 19.20 11.88 11.23
CA SER A 105 20.20 11.87 10.16
C SER A 105 21.23 12.99 10.37
N PRO A 106 22.55 12.72 10.28
CA PRO A 106 23.58 13.74 10.49
C PRO A 106 23.48 14.92 9.52
N ASP A 107 23.07 14.65 8.29
CA ASP A 107 22.88 15.62 7.23
C ASP A 107 21.82 15.14 6.22
N LEU A 108 21.47 16.03 5.28
CA LEU A 108 20.45 15.76 4.26
C LEU A 108 20.84 14.61 3.31
N ASP A 109 22.13 14.45 3.02
CA ASP A 109 22.59 13.41 2.09
C ASP A 109 22.56 12.03 2.75
N ALA A 110 22.88 11.95 4.04
CA ALA A 110 22.73 10.74 4.85
C ALA A 110 21.25 10.31 4.92
N TYR A 111 20.34 11.26 5.14
CA TYR A 111 18.90 11.01 5.06
C TYR A 111 18.50 10.46 3.69
N LYS A 112 18.91 11.14 2.61
CA LYS A 112 18.58 10.75 1.24
C LYS A 112 19.11 9.38 0.85
N ARG A 113 20.31 9.01 1.30
CA ARG A 113 20.92 7.69 1.03
C ARG A 113 20.22 6.57 1.80
N LEU A 114 19.90 6.80 3.08
CA LEU A 114 19.24 5.80 3.92
C LEU A 114 17.83 5.48 3.44
N VAL A 115 17.08 6.52 3.07
CA VAL A 115 15.64 6.42 2.82
C VAL A 115 15.33 6.15 1.36
N PHE A 116 16.06 6.80 0.44
CA PHE A 116 15.74 6.88 -0.99
C PHE A 116 16.93 6.51 -1.90
N GLY A 117 18.00 5.92 -1.38
CA GLY A 117 19.04 5.36 -2.26
C GLY A 117 18.46 4.22 -3.10
N GLU A 118 19.04 3.90 -4.26
CA GLU A 118 18.62 2.73 -5.05
C GLU A 118 18.63 1.47 -4.15
N GLY A 119 17.47 0.83 -4.00
CA GLY A 119 17.27 -0.27 -3.05
C GLY A 119 17.09 0.17 -1.60
N GLY A 120 16.63 1.40 -1.37
CA GLY A 120 16.39 2.00 -0.06
C GLY A 120 15.15 1.46 0.63
N LEU A 121 14.93 1.86 1.88
CA LEU A 121 13.81 1.36 2.69
C LEU A 121 12.45 1.70 2.08
N VAL A 122 12.31 2.90 1.50
CA VAL A 122 11.04 3.36 0.93
C VAL A 122 10.74 2.64 -0.39
N GLU A 123 11.73 2.52 -1.27
CA GLU A 123 11.63 1.80 -2.56
C GLU A 123 11.25 0.33 -2.39
N TRP A 124 11.93 -0.40 -1.51
CA TRP A 124 11.53 -1.79 -1.21
C TRP A 124 10.15 -1.86 -0.55
N GLY A 125 9.78 -0.86 0.24
CA GLY A 125 8.43 -0.71 0.77
C GLY A 125 7.39 -0.57 -0.35
N GLN A 126 7.65 0.30 -1.33
CA GLN A 126 6.81 0.51 -2.50
C GLN A 126 6.68 -0.79 -3.31
N VAL A 127 7.78 -1.49 -3.56
CA VAL A 127 7.81 -2.80 -4.24
C VAL A 127 6.91 -3.82 -3.54
N LEU A 128 7.03 -3.97 -2.22
CA LEU A 128 6.22 -4.92 -1.45
C LEU A 128 4.74 -4.57 -1.48
N LEU A 129 4.40 -3.28 -1.37
CA LEU A 129 3.01 -2.80 -1.42
C LEU A 129 2.40 -3.01 -2.80
N LEU A 130 3.12 -2.70 -3.88
CA LEU A 130 2.69 -2.90 -5.26
C LEU A 130 2.54 -4.39 -5.58
N ALA A 131 3.51 -5.24 -5.20
CA ALA A 131 3.41 -6.69 -5.38
C ALA A 131 2.16 -7.27 -4.68
N ALA A 132 1.90 -6.83 -3.45
CA ALA A 132 0.68 -7.20 -2.73
C ALA A 132 -0.59 -6.67 -3.43
N ALA A 133 -0.58 -5.43 -3.92
CA ALA A 133 -1.71 -4.82 -4.62
C ALA A 133 -2.03 -5.54 -5.94
N ILE A 134 -1.02 -5.90 -6.73
CA ILE A 134 -1.15 -6.72 -7.94
C ILE A 134 -1.85 -8.04 -7.60
N ARG A 135 -1.35 -8.74 -6.57
CA ARG A 135 -1.91 -10.03 -6.14
C ARG A 135 -3.38 -9.90 -5.70
N VAL A 136 -3.70 -8.88 -4.92
CA VAL A 136 -5.08 -8.65 -4.43
C VAL A 136 -6.01 -8.26 -5.59
N SER A 137 -5.55 -7.40 -6.51
CA SER A 137 -6.31 -7.00 -7.70
C SER A 137 -6.61 -8.20 -8.61
N TRP A 138 -5.64 -9.10 -8.79
CA TRP A 138 -5.85 -10.34 -9.53
C TRP A 138 -6.94 -11.22 -8.87
N LEU A 139 -6.87 -11.38 -7.54
CA LEU A 139 -7.85 -12.15 -6.78
C LEU A 139 -9.25 -11.53 -6.82
N ILE A 140 -9.34 -10.21 -6.89
CA ILE A 140 -10.59 -9.50 -7.13
C ILE A 140 -11.14 -9.85 -8.52
N GLY A 141 -10.29 -9.87 -9.55
CA GLY A 141 -10.67 -10.33 -10.89
C GLY A 141 -11.25 -11.75 -10.86
N ASP A 142 -10.56 -12.69 -10.20
CA ASP A 142 -11.03 -14.07 -10.03
C ASP A 142 -12.38 -14.14 -9.31
N ASP A 143 -12.58 -13.31 -8.28
CA ASP A 143 -13.86 -13.22 -7.57
C ASP A 143 -14.96 -12.69 -8.50
N LEU A 144 -14.70 -11.64 -9.28
CA LEU A 144 -15.68 -11.04 -10.19
C LEU A 144 -16.08 -11.99 -11.32
N PHE A 145 -15.13 -12.70 -11.94
CA PHE A 145 -15.44 -13.72 -12.96
C PHE A 145 -16.33 -14.85 -12.44
N ARG A 146 -16.20 -15.21 -11.17
CA ARG A 146 -17.01 -16.28 -10.55
C ARG A 146 -18.42 -15.83 -10.20
N ARG A 147 -18.69 -14.52 -10.19
CA ARG A 147 -19.92 -13.95 -9.62
C ARG A 147 -20.80 -13.27 -10.64
N LEU A 148 -20.17 -12.65 -11.63
CA LEU A 148 -20.87 -11.89 -12.65
C LEU A 148 -20.86 -12.70 -13.94
N ASP A 149 -22.02 -12.82 -14.57
CA ASP A 149 -22.11 -13.39 -15.92
C ASP A 149 -21.34 -12.52 -16.94
N ASP A 150 -21.22 -11.21 -16.66
CA ASP A 150 -20.37 -10.31 -17.41
C ASP A 150 -18.91 -10.40 -16.95
N ALA A 151 -18.04 -10.82 -17.87
CA ALA A 151 -16.61 -10.94 -17.64
C ALA A 151 -15.87 -9.59 -17.60
N ARG A 152 -16.47 -8.49 -18.07
CA ARG A 152 -15.79 -7.18 -18.19
C ARG A 152 -15.22 -6.65 -16.87
N PRO A 153 -15.94 -6.68 -15.72
CA PRO A 153 -15.38 -6.20 -14.45
C PRO A 153 -14.21 -7.05 -13.96
N GLY A 154 -14.24 -8.36 -14.22
CA GLY A 154 -13.12 -9.26 -13.92
C GLY A 154 -11.87 -8.91 -14.74
N TRP A 155 -12.05 -8.66 -16.04
CA TRP A 155 -10.97 -8.22 -16.92
C TRP A 155 -10.45 -6.84 -16.54
N LEU A 156 -11.32 -5.91 -16.15
CA LEU A 156 -10.89 -4.59 -15.67
C LEU A 156 -10.00 -4.70 -14.42
N ALA A 157 -10.35 -5.55 -13.46
CA ALA A 157 -9.54 -5.77 -12.27
C ALA A 157 -8.18 -6.44 -12.58
N ARG A 158 -8.13 -7.36 -13.55
CA ARG A 158 -6.86 -7.96 -14.01
C ARG A 158 -6.02 -6.98 -14.84
N GLY A 159 -6.66 -6.15 -15.67
CA GLY A 159 -6.01 -5.06 -16.40
C GLY A 159 -5.38 -4.05 -15.43
N PHE A 160 -6.10 -3.69 -14.38
CA PHE A 160 -5.55 -2.86 -13.29
C PHE A 160 -4.36 -3.52 -12.59
N ALA A 161 -4.39 -4.85 -12.37
CA ALA A 161 -3.23 -5.58 -11.87
C ALA A 161 -2.03 -5.50 -12.82
N GLY A 162 -2.27 -5.55 -14.14
CA GLY A 162 -1.24 -5.34 -15.16
C GLY A 162 -0.63 -3.93 -15.10
N LEU A 163 -1.47 -2.89 -14.95
CA LEU A 163 -0.99 -1.50 -14.79
C LEU A 163 -0.14 -1.33 -13.53
N LEU A 164 -0.55 -1.91 -12.39
CA LEU A 164 0.26 -1.93 -11.17
C LEU A 164 1.58 -2.71 -11.37
N GLY A 165 1.56 -3.75 -12.22
CA GLY A 165 2.77 -4.47 -12.62
C GLY A 165 3.75 -3.61 -13.42
N LEU A 166 3.25 -2.79 -14.35
CA LEU A 166 4.08 -1.81 -15.06
C LEU A 166 4.67 -0.77 -14.10
N LEU A 167 3.86 -0.28 -13.16
CA LEU A 167 4.34 0.66 -12.14
C LEU A 167 5.44 0.04 -11.27
N LEU A 168 5.29 -1.23 -10.86
CA LEU A 168 6.32 -1.98 -10.14
C LEU A 168 7.63 -2.11 -10.93
N LEU A 169 7.56 -2.23 -12.26
CA LEU A 169 8.75 -2.29 -13.11
C LEU A 169 9.46 -0.94 -13.23
N GLU A 170 8.75 0.17 -13.06
CA GLU A 170 9.31 1.52 -13.06
C GLU A 170 9.81 1.96 -11.68
N GLU A 171 9.30 1.36 -10.60
CA GLU A 171 9.61 1.75 -9.21
C GLU A 171 11.07 1.49 -8.80
N LEU A 172 11.71 0.49 -9.40
CA LEU A 172 13.12 0.21 -9.21
C LEU A 172 13.79 0.06 -10.57
N ALA A 173 15.03 0.52 -10.66
CA ALA A 173 15.90 0.21 -11.79
C ALA A 173 16.34 -1.26 -11.77
N TRP A 174 15.41 -2.19 -12.02
CA TRP A 174 15.61 -3.64 -11.86
C TRP A 174 16.84 -4.17 -12.57
N GLY A 175 17.17 -3.65 -13.76
CA GLY A 175 18.36 -4.09 -14.46
C GLY A 175 19.68 -3.69 -13.77
N GLN A 176 19.70 -2.53 -13.12
CA GLN A 176 20.83 -2.09 -12.29
C GLN A 176 20.87 -2.89 -10.99
N VAL A 177 19.71 -3.09 -10.34
CA VAL A 177 19.62 -3.82 -9.07
C VAL A 177 19.96 -5.31 -9.22
N ILE A 178 19.44 -5.99 -10.24
CA ILE A 178 19.59 -7.45 -10.41
C ILE A 178 20.84 -7.79 -11.23
N PHE A 179 21.07 -7.07 -12.33
CA PHE A 179 22.13 -7.42 -13.29
C PHE A 179 23.35 -6.49 -13.22
N SER A 180 23.32 -5.47 -12.35
CA SER A 180 24.41 -4.48 -12.20
C SER A 180 24.82 -3.84 -13.53
N TRP A 181 23.89 -3.77 -14.48
CA TRP A 181 24.18 -3.14 -15.77
C TRP A 181 24.35 -1.64 -15.58
N GLN A 182 25.15 -1.03 -16.43
CA GLN A 182 25.33 0.41 -16.40
C GLN A 182 24.23 1.07 -17.23
N THR A 183 23.70 2.19 -16.74
CA THR A 183 22.74 2.98 -17.51
C THR A 183 23.37 3.40 -18.83
N PRO A 184 22.77 3.03 -19.98
CA PRO A 184 23.30 3.38 -21.30
C PRO A 184 23.47 4.89 -21.47
N GLU A 185 24.49 5.31 -22.22
CA GLU A 185 24.83 6.73 -22.39
C GLU A 185 23.66 7.56 -22.96
N ALA A 186 22.89 6.97 -23.88
CA ALA A 186 21.70 7.62 -24.45
C ALA A 186 20.61 7.93 -23.42
N ILE A 187 20.51 7.15 -22.32
CA ILE A 187 19.57 7.38 -21.22
C ILE A 187 20.21 8.28 -20.17
N ARG A 188 21.48 8.04 -19.84
CA ARG A 188 22.25 8.79 -18.84
C ARG A 188 22.29 10.29 -19.09
N THR A 189 22.34 10.70 -20.34
CA THR A 189 22.37 12.12 -20.75
C THR A 189 21.04 12.86 -20.53
N ILE A 190 19.93 12.14 -20.41
CA ILE A 190 18.58 12.70 -20.25
C ILE A 190 17.91 12.32 -18.92
N ASN A 191 18.48 11.38 -18.18
CA ASN A 191 17.96 10.88 -16.90
C ASN A 191 18.66 11.59 -15.74
N ALA A 192 17.88 12.19 -14.85
CA ALA A 192 18.38 13.00 -13.73
C ALA A 192 19.06 12.18 -12.62
N GLN A 193 18.80 10.87 -12.58
CA GLN A 193 19.28 9.95 -11.54
C GLN A 193 20.25 8.89 -12.07
N GLN A 194 20.59 8.95 -13.37
CA GLN A 194 21.39 7.93 -14.05
C GLN A 194 20.80 6.53 -13.96
N GLU A 195 19.46 6.42 -13.99
CA GLU A 195 18.74 5.15 -13.89
C GLU A 195 18.12 4.73 -15.22
N THR A 196 17.75 3.46 -15.35
CA THR A 196 17.02 2.93 -16.52
C THR A 196 15.49 3.12 -16.45
N THR A 197 14.98 3.80 -15.42
CA THR A 197 13.55 4.10 -15.22
C THR A 197 13.11 5.31 -16.03
N LEU A 198 11.88 5.29 -16.56
CA LEU A 198 11.37 6.35 -17.44
C LEU A 198 10.93 7.59 -16.65
N HIS A 199 10.45 7.43 -15.42
CA HIS A 199 10.00 8.56 -14.59
C HIS A 199 11.12 9.52 -14.19
N ASN A 200 12.38 9.10 -14.38
CA ASN A 200 13.59 9.84 -14.02
C ASN A 200 14.16 10.65 -15.20
N ILE A 201 13.51 10.61 -16.36
CA ILE A 201 13.86 11.46 -17.51
C ILE A 201 13.53 12.92 -17.17
N GLY A 202 14.52 13.81 -17.19
CA GLY A 202 14.42 15.15 -16.56
C GLY A 202 13.24 16.00 -17.05
N TRP A 203 12.99 16.05 -18.37
CA TRP A 203 11.87 16.82 -18.92
C TRP A 203 10.49 16.24 -18.55
N PHE A 204 10.44 14.93 -18.29
CA PHE A 204 9.24 14.23 -17.86
C PHE A 204 9.02 14.45 -16.36
N GLN A 205 10.08 14.33 -15.56
CA GLN A 205 10.08 14.57 -14.12
C GLN A 205 9.58 15.99 -13.76
N ASP A 206 10.08 17.03 -14.42
CA ASP A 206 9.65 18.42 -14.15
C ASP A 206 8.15 18.66 -14.36
N ARG A 207 7.51 17.87 -15.24
CA ARG A 207 6.06 17.93 -15.51
C ARG A 207 5.28 16.96 -14.64
N LEU A 208 5.91 15.87 -14.20
CA LEU A 208 5.32 14.88 -13.32
C LEU A 208 4.93 15.50 -11.99
N ASP A 209 5.74 16.34 -11.36
CA ASP A 209 5.41 16.91 -10.04
C ASP A 209 4.04 17.62 -10.04
N GLY A 210 3.82 18.50 -11.02
CA GLY A 210 2.55 19.21 -11.20
C GLY A 210 1.39 18.29 -11.57
N PHE A 211 1.63 17.32 -12.46
CA PHE A 211 0.62 16.33 -12.85
C PHE A 211 0.22 15.44 -11.67
N THR A 212 1.20 14.96 -10.91
CA THR A 212 1.03 14.14 -9.70
C THR A 212 0.20 14.89 -8.68
N PHE A 213 0.49 16.17 -8.42
CA PHE A 213 -0.35 16.98 -7.54
C PHE A 213 -1.82 17.03 -8.01
N VAL A 214 -2.08 17.35 -9.27
CA VAL A 214 -3.45 17.42 -9.82
C VAL A 214 -4.13 16.05 -9.76
N ALA A 215 -3.43 14.97 -10.11
CA ALA A 215 -3.94 13.62 -10.03
C ALA A 215 -4.32 13.24 -8.59
N MET A 216 -3.48 13.56 -7.61
CA MET A 216 -3.75 13.30 -6.19
C MET A 216 -4.92 14.11 -5.67
N LEU A 217 -5.11 15.35 -6.14
CA LEU A 217 -6.29 16.14 -5.82
C LEU A 217 -7.56 15.50 -6.38
N VAL A 218 -7.55 15.01 -7.62
CA VAL A 218 -8.67 14.30 -8.23
C VAL A 218 -9.00 13.01 -7.46
N VAL A 219 -7.98 12.23 -7.09
CA VAL A 219 -8.16 11.02 -6.28
C VAL A 219 -8.75 11.34 -4.91
N LEU A 220 -8.25 12.38 -4.23
CA LEU A 220 -8.80 12.85 -2.94
C LEU A 220 -10.27 13.23 -3.08
N LEU A 221 -10.62 14.02 -4.11
CA LEU A 221 -12.00 14.39 -4.39
C LEU A 221 -12.87 13.16 -4.67
N ALA A 222 -12.38 12.18 -5.42
CA ALA A 222 -13.08 10.93 -5.67
C ALA A 222 -13.35 10.15 -4.36
N VAL A 223 -12.35 10.04 -3.47
CA VAL A 223 -12.49 9.35 -2.16
C VAL A 223 -13.51 10.06 -1.26
N VAL A 224 -13.57 11.39 -1.29
CA VAL A 224 -14.50 12.19 -0.48
C VAL A 224 -15.92 12.22 -1.05
N LEU A 225 -16.05 12.34 -2.38
CA LEU A 225 -17.32 12.60 -3.05
C LEU A 225 -18.01 11.33 -3.54
N ALA A 226 -17.29 10.34 -4.07
CA ALA A 226 -17.89 9.13 -4.65
C ALA A 226 -18.80 8.40 -3.65
N PRO A 227 -18.46 8.21 -2.36
CA PRO A 227 -19.35 7.54 -1.41
C PRO A 227 -20.68 8.27 -1.22
N ARG A 228 -20.70 9.60 -1.34
CA ARG A 228 -21.92 10.41 -1.20
C ARG A 228 -22.79 10.32 -2.44
N LEU A 229 -22.17 10.39 -3.61
CA LEU A 229 -22.84 10.29 -4.92
C LEU A 229 -23.45 8.90 -5.13
N VAL A 230 -22.64 7.86 -4.88
CA VAL A 230 -23.08 6.46 -4.99
C VAL A 230 -24.24 6.16 -4.03
N ARG A 231 -24.20 6.64 -2.78
CA ARG A 231 -25.32 6.46 -1.84
C ARG A 231 -26.63 7.08 -2.32
N ARG A 232 -26.59 8.18 -3.07
CA ARG A 232 -27.79 8.80 -3.66
C ARG A 232 -28.32 7.98 -4.82
N TRP A 233 -27.42 7.51 -5.69
CA TRP A 233 -27.76 6.74 -6.88
C TRP A 233 -28.29 5.33 -6.55
N LEU A 234 -27.69 4.64 -5.58
CA LEU A 234 -28.05 3.27 -5.20
C LEU A 234 -29.38 3.15 -4.43
N ARG A 235 -30.10 4.25 -4.15
CA ARG A 235 -31.38 4.22 -3.41
C ARG A 235 -32.46 3.39 -4.11
N HIS A 236 -32.38 3.25 -5.43
CA HIS A 236 -33.39 2.60 -6.28
C HIS A 236 -32.89 1.29 -6.92
N GLN A 237 -31.73 0.78 -6.51
CA GLN A 237 -31.11 -0.40 -7.10
C GLN A 237 -31.38 -1.66 -6.26
N SER A 238 -31.29 -2.84 -6.89
CA SER A 238 -31.40 -4.13 -6.20
C SER A 238 -30.35 -4.29 -5.09
N SER A 239 -30.65 -5.12 -4.08
CA SER A 239 -29.74 -5.34 -2.94
C SER A 239 -28.36 -5.85 -3.37
N GLU A 240 -28.32 -6.72 -4.38
CA GLU A 240 -27.10 -7.30 -4.92
C GLU A 240 -26.23 -6.25 -5.62
N ASN A 241 -26.79 -5.50 -6.58
CA ASN A 241 -26.08 -4.41 -7.27
C ASN A 241 -25.58 -3.34 -6.29
N ARG A 242 -26.38 -3.04 -5.26
CA ARG A 242 -26.00 -2.12 -4.19
C ARG A 242 -24.77 -2.62 -3.42
N SER A 243 -24.70 -3.92 -3.12
CA SER A 243 -23.56 -4.50 -2.41
C SER A 243 -22.27 -4.48 -3.24
N LEU A 244 -22.36 -4.78 -4.55
CA LEU A 244 -21.25 -4.78 -5.48
C LEU A 244 -20.68 -3.36 -5.68
N VAL A 245 -21.54 -2.40 -6.00
CA VAL A 245 -21.13 -1.01 -6.23
C VAL A 245 -20.57 -0.41 -4.93
N TRP A 246 -21.13 -0.75 -3.77
CA TRP A 246 -20.60 -0.31 -2.49
C TRP A 246 -19.23 -0.92 -2.14
N ALA A 247 -18.95 -2.14 -2.58
CA ALA A 247 -17.64 -2.77 -2.43
C ALA A 247 -16.57 -2.06 -3.29
N LEU A 248 -16.94 -1.64 -4.51
CA LEU A 248 -16.08 -0.89 -5.45
C LEU A 248 -15.85 0.56 -5.02
N THR A 249 -16.78 1.14 -4.26
CA THR A 249 -16.69 2.54 -3.82
C THR A 249 -15.61 2.70 -2.75
N PRO A 250 -14.74 3.74 -2.87
CA PRO A 250 -13.69 3.99 -1.87
C PRO A 250 -14.27 4.21 -0.46
N ALA A 251 -13.48 3.87 0.55
CA ALA A 251 -13.91 4.02 1.93
C ALA A 251 -13.82 5.47 2.37
N SER A 252 -14.92 6.07 2.82
CA SER A 252 -14.92 7.47 3.25
C SER A 252 -13.98 7.75 4.42
N TYR A 253 -13.62 6.78 5.26
CA TYR A 253 -12.67 7.00 6.37
C TYR A 253 -11.20 7.09 5.92
N SER A 254 -10.89 6.78 4.65
CA SER A 254 -9.51 6.76 4.12
C SER A 254 -9.00 8.11 3.62
N TRP A 255 -9.86 9.13 3.53
CA TRP A 255 -9.50 10.47 3.02
C TRP A 255 -8.26 11.08 3.70
N PRO A 256 -7.96 10.89 5.01
CA PRO A 256 -6.78 11.50 5.60
C PRO A 256 -5.46 11.04 4.98
N LEU A 257 -5.38 9.79 4.51
CA LEU A 257 -4.20 9.27 3.81
C LEU A 257 -4.02 9.97 2.46
N PHE A 258 -5.11 10.10 1.69
CA PHE A 258 -5.06 10.79 0.40
C PHE A 258 -4.83 12.29 0.54
N LEU A 259 -5.31 12.91 1.63
CA LEU A 259 -4.96 14.30 1.94
C LEU A 259 -3.47 14.42 2.22
N PHE A 260 -2.90 13.53 3.04
CA PHE A 260 -1.46 13.53 3.32
C PHE A 260 -0.63 13.46 2.04
N VAL A 261 -0.97 12.53 1.12
CA VAL A 261 -0.30 12.42 -0.18
C VAL A 261 -0.47 13.70 -1.01
N ALA A 262 -1.70 14.24 -1.10
CA ALA A 262 -1.96 15.47 -1.85
C ALA A 262 -1.23 16.70 -1.29
N VAL A 263 -1.05 16.78 0.04
CA VAL A 263 -0.27 17.85 0.69
C VAL A 263 1.22 17.72 0.36
N ILE A 264 1.79 16.52 0.42
CA ILE A 264 3.19 16.31 0.00
C ILE A 264 3.35 16.70 -1.47
N ALA A 265 2.50 16.17 -2.36
CA ALA A 265 2.56 16.47 -3.78
C ALA A 265 2.40 17.97 -4.07
N TYR A 266 1.52 18.67 -3.35
CA TYR A 266 1.37 20.12 -3.44
C TYR A 266 2.67 20.84 -3.05
N CYS A 267 3.25 20.49 -1.91
CA CYS A 267 4.47 21.13 -1.42
C CYS A 267 5.64 20.93 -2.38
N VAL A 268 5.78 19.72 -2.94
CA VAL A 268 6.81 19.41 -3.93
C VAL A 268 6.57 20.20 -5.22
N ALA A 269 5.37 20.11 -5.81
CA ALA A 269 5.03 20.78 -7.07
C ALA A 269 5.15 22.31 -7.01
N THR A 270 4.85 22.92 -5.86
CA THR A 270 4.93 24.38 -5.67
C THR A 270 6.24 24.84 -5.04
N ARG A 271 7.12 23.91 -4.65
CA ARG A 271 8.32 24.16 -3.84
C ARG A 271 8.01 24.92 -2.55
N SER A 272 6.85 24.64 -1.95
CA SER A 272 6.45 25.21 -0.66
C SER A 272 7.18 24.51 0.49
N PHE A 273 7.63 25.28 1.48
CA PHE A 273 8.38 24.78 2.65
C PHE A 273 9.64 23.97 2.30
N PRO A 274 10.56 24.49 1.46
CA PRO A 274 11.70 23.74 0.96
C PRO A 274 12.70 23.31 2.05
N GLU A 275 12.70 23.96 3.22
CA GLU A 275 13.50 23.57 4.38
C GLU A 275 12.94 22.33 5.10
N LEU A 276 11.63 22.07 4.96
CA LEU A 276 10.94 20.98 5.63
C LEU A 276 10.66 19.81 4.69
N LEU A 277 10.24 20.09 3.46
CA LEU A 277 9.88 19.12 2.42
C LEU A 277 10.78 19.29 1.21
N HIS A 278 11.61 18.27 0.97
CA HIS A 278 12.50 18.18 -0.18
C HIS A 278 11.79 17.44 -1.31
N ASN A 279 12.24 17.63 -2.55
CA ASN A 279 11.63 16.97 -3.71
C ASN A 279 11.52 15.43 -3.52
N ARG A 280 12.59 14.83 -2.98
CA ARG A 280 12.62 13.37 -2.74
C ARG A 280 11.70 12.87 -1.62
N ASP A 281 11.11 13.77 -0.83
CA ASP A 281 10.05 13.38 0.11
C ASP A 281 8.75 12.96 -0.61
N GLN A 282 8.63 13.18 -1.92
CA GLN A 282 7.55 12.65 -2.73
C GLN A 282 7.43 11.12 -2.63
N GLU A 283 8.56 10.40 -2.49
CA GLU A 283 8.60 8.94 -2.29
C GLU A 283 7.78 8.48 -1.07
N TRP A 284 7.74 9.29 0.00
CA TRP A 284 6.85 9.00 1.13
C TRP A 284 5.37 9.13 0.75
N GLY A 285 5.05 10.11 -0.10
CA GLY A 285 3.73 10.26 -0.69
C GLY A 285 3.35 9.04 -1.52
N GLU A 286 4.26 8.53 -2.35
CA GLU A 286 4.06 7.34 -3.19
C GLU A 286 3.88 6.07 -2.34
N LEU A 287 4.73 5.86 -1.33
CA LEU A 287 4.57 4.78 -0.36
C LEU A 287 3.20 4.80 0.31
N VAL A 288 2.74 5.97 0.79
CA VAL A 288 1.41 6.11 1.40
C VAL A 288 0.30 5.92 0.38
N LEU A 289 0.47 6.36 -0.86
CA LEU A 289 -0.48 6.15 -1.94
C LEU A 289 -0.67 4.66 -2.24
N TYR A 290 0.43 3.91 -2.41
CA TYR A 290 0.39 2.47 -2.67
C TYR A 290 -0.20 1.71 -1.49
N GLY A 291 0.17 2.08 -0.26
CA GLY A 291 -0.41 1.52 0.95
C GLY A 291 -1.92 1.77 1.03
N SER A 292 -2.36 2.98 0.69
CA SER A 292 -3.78 3.36 0.66
C SER A 292 -4.55 2.59 -0.41
N ALA A 293 -3.98 2.44 -1.61
CA ALA A 293 -4.55 1.64 -2.70
C ALA A 293 -4.71 0.17 -2.28
N LEU A 294 -3.67 -0.42 -1.69
CA LEU A 294 -3.73 -1.79 -1.16
C LEU A 294 -4.82 -1.93 -0.07
N LEU A 295 -4.93 -0.98 0.86
CA LEU A 295 -5.98 -1.00 1.88
C LEU A 295 -7.39 -0.96 1.26
N LEU A 296 -7.60 -0.17 0.21
CA LEU A 296 -8.87 -0.11 -0.51
C LEU A 296 -9.16 -1.42 -1.27
N LEU A 297 -8.17 -2.02 -1.92
CA LEU A 297 -8.29 -3.32 -2.60
C LEU A 297 -8.61 -4.45 -1.60
N LEU A 298 -7.91 -4.50 -0.46
CA LEU A 298 -8.18 -5.47 0.60
C LEU A 298 -9.60 -5.32 1.14
N ARG A 299 -10.05 -4.08 1.40
CA ARG A 299 -11.43 -3.82 1.79
C ARG A 299 -12.41 -4.31 0.73
N MET A 300 -12.17 -3.96 -0.54
CA MET A 300 -13.03 -4.36 -1.65
C MET A 300 -13.18 -5.88 -1.70
N ARG A 301 -12.07 -6.62 -1.63
CA ARG A 301 -12.08 -8.09 -1.63
C ARG A 301 -12.80 -8.69 -0.43
N VAL A 302 -12.67 -8.09 0.76
CA VAL A 302 -13.41 -8.52 1.96
C VAL A 302 -14.91 -8.28 1.79
N LEU A 303 -15.30 -7.11 1.28
CA LEU A 303 -16.71 -6.75 1.05
C LEU A 303 -17.34 -7.53 -0.09
N LEU A 304 -16.60 -7.85 -1.15
CA LEU A 304 -17.05 -8.79 -2.14
C LEU A 304 -17.48 -10.09 -1.42
N GLY A 305 -16.75 -10.57 -0.42
CA GLY A 305 -17.16 -11.73 0.38
C GLY A 305 -18.61 -11.73 0.91
N THR A 306 -19.24 -10.58 1.16
CA THR A 306 -20.65 -10.53 1.60
C THR A 306 -21.65 -10.88 0.50
N ALA A 307 -21.36 -10.54 -0.76
CA ALA A 307 -22.31 -10.64 -1.87
C ALA A 307 -22.55 -12.09 -2.34
N GLU A 308 -21.55 -12.99 -2.20
CA GLU A 308 -21.69 -14.42 -2.55
C GLU A 308 -22.71 -15.19 -1.68
N CYS A 309 -23.11 -14.64 -0.53
CA CYS A 309 -24.06 -15.30 0.38
C CYS A 309 -25.53 -14.95 0.06
N GLN A 310 -25.77 -14.02 -0.87
CA GLN A 310 -27.11 -13.60 -1.29
C GLN A 310 -27.54 -14.20 -2.64
N ALA A 311 -26.69 -14.99 -3.31
CA ALA A 311 -27.13 -15.79 -4.45
C ALA A 311 -28.15 -16.83 -3.94
N PRO A 312 -29.31 -16.98 -4.59
CA PRO A 312 -30.40 -17.80 -4.09
C PRO A 312 -29.91 -19.23 -3.91
N GLU A 313 -30.27 -19.84 -2.78
CA GLU A 313 -30.40 -21.28 -2.68
C GLU A 313 -31.19 -21.72 -3.92
N ARG A 314 -30.50 -22.34 -4.89
CA ARG A 314 -31.18 -22.96 -6.04
C ARG A 314 -32.12 -23.99 -5.45
N ASP A 315 -33.42 -23.69 -5.53
CA ASP A 315 -34.55 -24.60 -5.56
C ASP A 315 -34.24 -25.98 -4.96
N ALA A 316 -34.19 -26.04 -3.64
CA ALA A 316 -34.46 -27.27 -2.90
C ALA A 316 -35.97 -27.40 -2.68
N GLU A 317 -36.74 -27.19 -3.74
CA GLU A 317 -38.14 -27.62 -3.85
C GLU A 317 -38.33 -28.27 -5.21
N ALA A 318 -38.30 -29.59 -5.22
CA ALA A 318 -39.04 -30.42 -6.16
C ALA A 318 -39.18 -31.83 -5.54
N PRO A 319 -40.31 -32.50 -5.79
CA PRO A 319 -41.35 -32.87 -4.83
C PRO A 319 -41.07 -34.12 -4.00
#